data_AF-A0A3N5Z879-F1
#
_entry.id   AF-A0A3N5Z879-F1
#
_cell.length_a   1.000
_cell.length_b   1.000
_cell.length_c   1.000
_cell.angle_alpha   90.00
_cell.angle_beta   90.00
_cell.angle_gamma   90.00
#
_symmetry.space_group_name_H-M   'P 1'
#
loop_
_entity.id
_entity.type
_entity.pdbx_description
1 polymer ?
#
loop_
_entity_poly.entity_id
_entity_poly.type
_entity_poly.pdbx_seq_one_letter_code
_entity_poly.pdbx_strand_id
1 'polypeptide(L)'
;MFAPHVYVDRRNRLQQQFGNGLLLFVGNADAPMNYAANAYHFRQDSSFLYYFGVDDPDLVAVIDVDAGRHVIFGNDFTIDDIVWRGPQPTIAERAALAGVTDTQPLEKLPTLLGEAIRTGRRIHFLSQYRADNAQLLERLLGIRAEVINQHASIALAKAVVSQRAYKSAEEIAEIETALEIGHDMHVLAMKMAKPGMYEREVAGAIAGLVESRGVALAFPIIFSVHG
;
A
#
# COMPACT_ATOMS: atom_id res chain seq x y z
N MET A 1 -6.99 -5.22 -10.02
CA MET A 1 -7.23 -3.79 -9.71
C MET A 1 -8.69 -3.49 -10.00
N PHE A 2 -9.35 -2.64 -9.21
CA PHE A 2 -10.73 -2.22 -9.50
C PHE A 2 -10.79 -1.31 -10.72
N ALA A 3 -11.98 -1.01 -11.20
CA ALA A 3 -12.16 -0.04 -12.28
C ALA A 3 -11.69 1.37 -11.83
N PRO A 4 -11.15 2.21 -12.74
CA PRO A 4 -10.58 3.52 -12.39
C PRO A 4 -11.50 4.42 -11.57
N HIS A 5 -12.81 4.42 -11.89
CA HIS A 5 -13.80 5.25 -11.20
C HIS A 5 -13.92 4.94 -9.71
N VAL A 6 -13.69 3.68 -9.28
CA VAL A 6 -13.73 3.29 -7.87
C VAL A 6 -12.71 4.08 -7.06
N TYR A 7 -11.49 4.21 -7.58
CA TYR A 7 -10.41 4.96 -6.93
C TYR A 7 -10.67 6.47 -6.96
N VAL A 8 -11.15 6.99 -8.10
CA VAL A 8 -11.55 8.40 -8.23
C VAL A 8 -12.61 8.77 -7.19
N ASP A 9 -13.65 7.94 -7.05
CA ASP A 9 -14.74 8.18 -6.10
C ASP A 9 -14.28 8.09 -4.64
N ARG A 10 -13.33 7.21 -4.32
CA ARG A 10 -12.69 7.16 -2.98
C ARG A 10 -11.93 8.46 -2.69
N ARG A 11 -11.09 8.93 -3.62
CA ARG A 11 -10.32 10.18 -3.45
C ARG A 11 -11.24 11.39 -3.34
N ASN A 12 -12.28 11.48 -4.17
CA ASN A 12 -13.26 12.57 -4.14
C ASN A 12 -14.03 12.61 -2.80
N ARG A 13 -14.54 11.47 -2.33
CA ARG A 13 -15.21 11.37 -1.02
C ARG A 13 -14.29 11.70 0.14
N LEU A 14 -13.00 11.35 0.03
CA LEU A 14 -12.03 11.72 1.06
C LEU A 14 -11.78 13.22 1.07
N GLN A 15 -11.51 13.79 -0.10
CA GLN A 15 -11.21 15.22 -0.28
C GLN A 15 -12.34 16.10 0.25
N GLN A 16 -13.61 15.71 0.06
CA GLN A 16 -14.78 16.45 0.57
C GLN A 16 -14.83 16.57 2.11
N GLN A 17 -14.08 15.75 2.85
CA GLN A 17 -14.00 15.83 4.32
C GLN A 17 -12.95 16.84 4.81
N PHE A 18 -12.19 17.46 3.89
CA PHE A 18 -11.14 18.42 4.19
C PHE A 18 -11.43 19.74 3.46
N GLY A 19 -11.23 20.86 4.15
CA GLY A 19 -11.44 22.18 3.56
C GLY A 19 -10.24 22.70 2.77
N ASN A 20 -9.02 22.34 3.19
CA ASN A 20 -7.76 22.77 2.59
C ASN A 20 -6.61 21.83 2.98
N GLY A 21 -5.43 22.07 2.39
CA GLY A 21 -4.19 21.38 2.70
C GLY A 21 -3.87 20.21 1.76
N LEU A 22 -2.87 19.44 2.17
CA LEU A 22 -2.39 18.26 1.44
C LEU A 22 -2.71 17.00 2.23
N LEU A 23 -3.23 15.97 1.57
CA LEU A 23 -3.31 14.62 2.11
C LEU A 23 -2.19 13.79 1.48
N LEU A 24 -1.18 13.48 2.29
CA LEU A 24 0.05 12.78 1.91
C LEU A 24 -0.07 11.29 2.26
N PHE A 25 0.07 10.45 1.24
CA PHE A 25 0.07 9.00 1.34
C PHE A 25 1.45 8.47 0.97
N VAL A 26 2.13 7.87 1.93
CA VAL A 26 3.45 7.26 1.74
C VAL A 26 3.24 5.80 1.40
N GLY A 27 3.62 5.39 0.19
CA GLY A 27 3.72 3.98 -0.18
C GLY A 27 4.95 3.33 0.46
N ASN A 28 5.01 2.01 0.40
CA ASN A 28 6.12 1.25 0.94
C ASN A 28 7.26 1.17 -0.08
N ALA A 29 8.49 1.03 0.44
CA ALA A 29 9.65 0.61 -0.32
C ALA A 29 9.84 -0.92 -0.23
N ASP A 30 10.67 -1.46 -1.13
CA ASP A 30 11.18 -2.82 -0.99
C ASP A 30 11.92 -2.98 0.35
N ALA A 31 11.77 -4.14 0.98
CA ALA A 31 12.40 -4.46 2.27
C ALA A 31 13.54 -5.48 2.05
N PRO A 32 14.81 -5.07 2.07
CA PRO A 32 15.94 -6.00 1.91
C PRO A 32 15.97 -7.07 3.01
N MET A 33 16.16 -8.33 2.61
CA MET A 33 16.29 -9.46 3.53
C MET A 33 17.70 -9.56 4.11
N ASN A 34 18.72 -9.54 3.25
CA ASN A 34 20.13 -9.63 3.66
C ASN A 34 21.10 -8.79 2.80
N TYR A 35 20.66 -8.30 1.64
CA TYR A 35 21.35 -7.30 0.82
C TYR A 35 20.33 -6.53 -0.03
N ALA A 36 20.70 -5.33 -0.50
CA ALA A 36 19.76 -4.36 -1.09
C ALA A 36 18.87 -4.93 -2.21
N ALA A 37 19.44 -5.73 -3.12
CA ALA A 37 18.70 -6.29 -4.26
C ALA A 37 17.92 -7.59 -3.95
N ASN A 38 18.00 -8.12 -2.72
CA ASN A 38 17.23 -9.29 -2.31
C ASN A 38 16.19 -8.89 -1.28
N ALA A 39 15.05 -8.44 -1.78
CA ALA A 39 13.94 -8.00 -0.98
C ALA A 39 13.01 -9.16 -0.61
N TYR A 40 12.33 -9.02 0.52
CA TYR A 40 11.11 -9.77 0.79
C TYR A 40 10.06 -9.46 -0.29
N HIS A 41 9.04 -10.32 -0.39
CA HIS A 41 7.91 -10.04 -1.27
C HIS A 41 7.31 -8.66 -0.94
N PHE A 42 7.19 -7.82 -1.97
CA PHE A 42 6.67 -6.48 -1.82
C PHE A 42 5.22 -6.51 -1.35
N ARG A 43 4.86 -5.55 -0.50
CA ARG A 43 3.48 -5.31 -0.09
C ARG A 43 3.29 -3.82 0.12
N GLN A 44 2.38 -3.22 -0.64
CA GLN A 44 2.05 -1.81 -0.53
C GLN A 44 1.37 -1.42 0.80
N ASP A 45 1.47 -0.15 1.17
CA ASP A 45 0.64 0.43 2.22
C ASP A 45 -0.84 0.29 1.86
N SER A 46 -1.64 -0.20 2.81
CA SER A 46 -3.04 -0.50 2.54
C SER A 46 -3.90 0.75 2.27
N SER A 47 -3.52 1.91 2.80
CA SER A 47 -4.24 3.16 2.54
C SER A 47 -3.84 3.73 1.17
N PHE A 48 -2.55 3.68 0.83
CA PHE A 48 -2.07 3.99 -0.51
C PHE A 48 -2.79 3.12 -1.56
N LEU A 49 -2.77 1.80 -1.39
CA LEU A 49 -3.42 0.86 -2.32
C LEU A 49 -4.93 1.11 -2.44
N TYR A 50 -5.60 1.44 -1.34
CA TYR A 50 -7.04 1.72 -1.33
C TYR A 50 -7.41 2.94 -2.20
N TYR A 51 -6.61 4.01 -2.17
CA TYR A 51 -6.90 5.26 -2.90
C TYR A 51 -6.26 5.34 -4.29
N PHE A 52 -5.15 4.64 -4.51
CA PHE A 52 -4.32 4.79 -5.71
C PHE A 52 -4.13 3.50 -6.50
N GLY A 53 -4.44 2.33 -5.97
CA GLY A 53 -4.44 1.06 -6.71
C GLY A 53 -3.10 0.54 -7.21
N VAL A 54 -2.06 1.39 -7.28
CA VAL A 54 -0.72 1.04 -7.78
C VAL A 54 0.08 0.30 -6.69
N ASP A 55 0.60 -0.88 -7.05
CA ASP A 55 1.30 -1.81 -6.16
C ASP A 55 2.80 -1.89 -6.51
N ASP A 56 3.42 -0.74 -6.79
CA ASP A 56 4.87 -0.62 -6.99
C ASP A 56 5.56 0.03 -5.78
N PRO A 57 6.85 -0.28 -5.54
CA PRO A 57 7.62 0.33 -4.47
C PRO A 57 7.92 1.81 -4.73
N ASP A 58 8.32 2.51 -3.68
CA ASP A 58 8.90 3.86 -3.71
C ASP A 58 7.97 4.96 -4.29
N LEU A 59 6.66 4.75 -4.14
CA LEU A 59 5.65 5.72 -4.53
C LEU A 59 5.17 6.57 -3.35
N VAL A 60 4.90 7.83 -3.63
CA VAL A 60 4.22 8.75 -2.70
C VAL A 60 3.10 9.43 -3.44
N ALA A 61 1.92 9.56 -2.84
CA ALA A 61 0.80 10.24 -3.48
C ALA A 61 0.31 11.42 -2.65
N VAL A 62 -0.15 12.46 -3.34
CA VAL A 62 -0.69 13.67 -2.72
C VAL A 62 -2.05 13.97 -3.31
N ILE A 63 -3.04 14.16 -2.43
CA ILE A 63 -4.29 14.83 -2.76
C ILE A 63 -4.13 16.29 -2.32
N ASP A 64 -3.99 17.20 -3.28
CA ASP A 64 -4.01 18.63 -3.05
C ASP A 64 -5.48 19.09 -3.00
N VAL A 65 -5.98 19.31 -1.78
CA VAL A 65 -7.38 19.67 -1.54
C VAL A 65 -7.69 21.06 -2.10
N ASP A 66 -6.73 21.99 -1.99
CA ASP A 66 -6.88 23.37 -2.45
C ASP A 66 -6.95 23.45 -3.98
N ALA A 67 -6.12 22.67 -4.68
CA ALA A 67 -6.05 22.66 -6.14
C ALA A 67 -6.98 21.62 -6.80
N GLY A 68 -7.59 20.73 -6.01
CA GLY A 68 -8.39 19.61 -6.52
C GLY A 68 -7.59 18.63 -7.39
N ARG A 69 -6.30 18.45 -7.09
CA ARG A 69 -5.36 17.63 -7.88
C ARG A 69 -4.93 16.39 -7.11
N HIS A 70 -4.82 15.26 -7.81
CA HIS A 70 -4.28 14.01 -7.28
C HIS A 70 -3.01 13.69 -8.06
N VAL A 71 -1.89 13.53 -7.35
CA VAL A 71 -0.57 13.34 -7.97
C VAL A 71 0.11 12.13 -7.37
N ILE A 72 0.67 11.25 -8.21
CA ILE A 72 1.58 10.19 -7.77
C ILE A 72 3.02 10.60 -8.10
N PHE A 73 3.88 10.53 -7.10
CA PHE A 73 5.31 10.76 -7.19
C PHE A 73 6.06 9.43 -7.19
N GLY A 74 6.96 9.25 -8.15
CA GLY A 74 7.78 8.06 -8.28
C GLY A 74 8.65 8.14 -9.53
N ASN A 75 9.60 7.21 -9.67
CA ASN A 75 10.51 7.16 -10.82
C ASN A 75 10.25 5.88 -11.63
N ASP A 76 10.22 6.02 -12.96
CA ASP A 76 10.13 4.86 -13.84
C ASP A 76 11.36 3.96 -13.71
N PHE A 77 11.19 2.69 -14.05
CA PHE A 77 12.27 1.71 -14.06
C PHE A 77 13.39 2.16 -15.00
N THR A 78 14.63 1.95 -14.57
CA THR A 78 15.82 2.27 -15.36
C THR A 78 16.02 1.26 -16.48
N ILE A 79 16.90 1.57 -17.43
CA ILE A 79 17.28 0.62 -18.48
C ILE A 79 17.83 -0.68 -17.88
N ASP A 80 18.64 -0.56 -16.82
CA ASP A 80 19.22 -1.72 -16.14
C ASP A 80 18.12 -2.61 -15.53
N ASP A 81 17.05 -2.02 -14.97
CA ASP A 81 15.89 -2.76 -14.47
C ASP A 81 15.14 -3.49 -15.59
N ILE A 82 14.98 -2.83 -16.74
CA ILE A 82 14.28 -3.38 -17.92
C ILE A 82 15.02 -4.60 -18.49
N VAL A 83 16.36 -4.63 -18.40
CA VAL A 83 17.15 -5.80 -18.85
C VAL A 83 16.75 -7.07 -18.08
N TRP A 84 16.42 -6.96 -16.79
CA TRP A 84 16.07 -8.10 -15.95
C TRP A 84 14.57 -8.38 -15.88
N ARG A 85 13.74 -7.33 -15.96
CA ARG A 85 12.29 -7.42 -15.76
C ARG A 85 11.50 -7.39 -17.07
N GLY A 86 12.16 -7.17 -18.20
CA GLY A 86 11.52 -6.86 -19.48
C GLY A 86 10.88 -5.46 -19.49
N PRO A 87 10.23 -5.07 -20.60
CA PRO A 87 9.50 -3.81 -20.68
C PRO A 87 8.45 -3.71 -19.57
N GLN A 88 8.59 -2.68 -18.74
CA GLN A 88 7.63 -2.38 -17.69
C GLN A 88 6.78 -1.19 -18.13
N PRO A 89 5.47 -1.17 -17.81
CA PRO A 89 4.68 0.04 -17.93
C PRO A 89 5.34 1.19 -17.17
N THR A 90 5.05 2.41 -17.58
CA THR A 90 5.44 3.60 -16.82
C THR A 90 4.53 3.77 -15.61
N ILE A 91 4.98 4.56 -14.63
CA ILE A 91 4.15 4.99 -13.50
C ILE A 91 2.92 5.73 -14.01
N ALA A 92 3.04 6.54 -15.06
CA ALA A 92 1.92 7.24 -15.67
C ALA A 92 0.85 6.26 -16.20
N GLU A 93 1.27 5.21 -16.91
CA GLU A 93 0.35 4.18 -17.43
C GLU A 93 -0.34 3.40 -16.30
N ARG A 94 0.39 3.04 -15.23
CA ARG A 94 -0.20 2.35 -14.07
C ARG A 94 -1.12 3.25 -13.26
N ALA A 95 -0.73 4.51 -13.03
CA ALA A 95 -1.53 5.52 -12.34
C ALA A 95 -2.86 5.78 -13.07
N ALA A 96 -2.85 5.73 -14.40
CA ALA A 96 -4.06 5.89 -15.22
C ALA A 96 -5.10 4.78 -14.95
N LEU A 97 -4.69 3.55 -14.60
CA LEU A 97 -5.59 2.46 -14.21
C LEU A 97 -6.36 2.76 -12.91
N ALA A 98 -5.84 3.66 -12.07
CA ALA A 98 -6.53 4.19 -10.90
C ALA A 98 -7.10 5.60 -11.09
N GLY A 99 -7.18 6.06 -12.34
CA GLY A 99 -7.72 7.37 -12.71
C GLY A 99 -6.88 8.55 -12.24
N VAL A 100 -5.57 8.36 -12.03
CA VAL A 100 -4.62 9.45 -11.76
C VAL A 100 -3.92 9.82 -13.06
N THR A 101 -4.06 11.08 -13.49
CA THR A 101 -3.49 11.58 -14.74
C THR A 101 -2.25 12.45 -14.53
N ASP A 102 -1.90 12.75 -13.28
CA ASP A 102 -0.74 13.56 -12.93
C ASP A 102 0.28 12.71 -12.16
N THR A 103 1.43 12.52 -12.78
CA THR A 103 2.55 11.80 -12.18
C THR A 103 3.81 12.63 -12.29
N GLN A 104 4.64 12.60 -11.26
CA GLN A 104 5.86 13.41 -11.19
C GLN A 104 7.04 12.57 -10.67
N PRO A 105 8.29 12.87 -11.06
CA PRO A 105 9.47 12.29 -10.43
C PRO A 105 9.49 12.54 -8.91
N LEU A 106 9.99 11.57 -8.15
CA LEU A 106 10.01 11.65 -6.68
C LEU A 106 10.82 12.86 -6.17
N GLU A 107 11.83 13.28 -6.93
CA GLU A 107 12.65 14.48 -6.65
C GLU A 107 11.87 15.80 -6.62
N LYS A 108 10.66 15.86 -7.20
CA LYS A 108 9.81 17.06 -7.16
C LYS A 108 8.97 17.16 -5.89
N LEU A 109 8.84 16.07 -5.12
CA LEU A 109 8.03 16.02 -3.91
C LEU A 109 8.52 17.01 -2.82
N PRO A 110 9.83 17.14 -2.51
CA PRO A 110 10.31 18.12 -1.54
C PRO A 110 9.92 19.56 -1.88
N THR A 111 9.90 19.92 -3.17
CA THR A 111 9.49 21.26 -3.62
C THR A 111 8.02 21.53 -3.31
N LEU A 112 7.13 20.57 -3.61
CA LEU A 112 5.70 20.68 -3.31
C LEU A 112 5.46 20.83 -1.79
N LEU A 113 6.06 19.95 -0.98
CA LEU A 113 5.86 19.94 0.47
C LEU A 113 6.52 21.16 1.14
N GLY A 114 7.69 21.58 0.67
CA GLY A 114 8.38 22.78 1.15
C GLY A 114 7.56 24.05 0.90
N GLU A 115 6.91 24.15 -0.28
CA GLU A 115 6.00 25.25 -0.58
C GLU A 115 4.77 25.25 0.32
N ALA A 116 4.17 24.08 0.58
CA ALA A 116 3.06 23.94 1.52
C ALA A 116 3.46 24.37 2.94
N ILE A 117 4.64 23.96 3.42
CA ILE A 117 5.17 24.38 4.72
C ILE A 117 5.37 25.90 4.77
N ARG A 118 6.01 26.48 3.75
CA ARG A 118 6.30 27.91 3.65
C ARG A 118 5.03 28.77 3.65
N THR A 119 3.97 28.29 3.01
CA THR A 119 2.67 28.97 2.90
C THR A 119 1.71 28.63 4.04
N GLY A 120 2.14 27.81 5.01
CA GLY A 120 1.33 27.43 6.17
C GLY A 120 0.18 26.47 5.85
N ARG A 121 0.21 25.81 4.68
CA ARG A 121 -0.77 24.78 4.30
C ARG A 121 -0.55 23.54 5.16
N ARG A 122 -1.64 23.00 5.70
CA ARG A 122 -1.57 21.80 6.55
C ARG A 122 -1.24 20.56 5.71
N ILE A 123 -0.27 19.78 6.15
CA ILE A 123 0.05 18.46 5.56
C ILE A 123 -0.49 17.38 6.48
N HIS A 124 -1.46 16.62 6.00
CA HIS A 124 -2.05 15.49 6.69
C HIS A 124 -1.40 14.20 6.22
N PHE A 125 -0.89 13.39 7.14
CA PHE A 125 -0.37 12.05 6.84
C PHE A 125 -0.86 11.05 7.90
N LEU A 126 -0.89 9.76 7.54
CA LEU A 126 -1.24 8.67 8.45
C LEU A 126 -0.03 8.23 9.28
N SER A 127 -0.26 7.60 10.42
CA SER A 127 0.82 7.02 11.23
C SER A 127 1.60 5.97 10.43
N GLN A 128 2.92 5.99 10.55
CA GLN A 128 3.83 5.09 9.86
C GLN A 128 4.23 3.92 10.77
N TYR A 129 4.08 2.70 10.25
CA TYR A 129 4.49 1.46 10.92
C TYR A 129 5.86 0.96 10.48
N ARG A 130 6.41 1.48 9.37
CA ARG A 130 7.75 1.17 8.90
C ARG A 130 8.71 2.33 9.14
N ALA A 131 9.94 2.00 9.54
CA ALA A 131 10.96 3.00 9.88
C ALA A 131 11.46 3.78 8.66
N ASP A 132 11.55 3.15 7.48
CA ASP A 132 11.90 3.78 6.21
C ASP A 132 10.91 4.90 5.83
N ASN A 133 9.59 4.65 5.96
CA ASN A 133 8.57 5.65 5.72
C ASN A 133 8.65 6.81 6.73
N ALA A 134 8.90 6.50 8.01
CA ALA A 134 9.12 7.52 9.04
C ALA A 134 10.34 8.40 8.73
N GLN A 135 11.45 7.79 8.28
CA GLN A 135 12.66 8.50 7.86
C GLN A 135 12.45 9.33 6.59
N LEU A 136 11.63 8.85 5.64
CA LEU A 136 11.24 9.62 4.46
C LEU A 136 10.47 10.88 4.88
N LEU A 137 9.48 10.74 5.76
CA LEU A 137 8.74 11.89 6.29
C LEU A 137 9.64 12.84 7.09
N GLU A 138 10.64 12.35 7.83
CA GLU A 138 11.63 13.21 8.48
C GLU A 138 12.37 14.08 7.48
N ARG A 139 12.87 13.50 6.38
CA ARG A 139 13.56 14.25 5.31
C ARG A 139 12.64 15.27 4.64
N LEU A 140 11.37 14.95 4.47
CA LEU A 140 10.41 15.80 3.75
C LEU A 140 9.82 16.91 4.62
N LEU A 141 9.60 16.65 5.91
CA LEU A 141 8.86 17.53 6.81
C LEU A 141 9.72 18.16 7.91
N GLY A 142 10.97 17.69 8.09
CA GLY A 142 11.87 18.16 9.15
C GLY A 142 11.46 17.70 10.55
N ILE A 143 10.55 16.72 10.67
CA ILE A 143 10.11 16.15 11.94
C ILE A 143 10.85 14.84 12.18
N ARG A 144 11.61 14.78 13.28
CA ARG A 144 12.37 13.58 13.72
C ARG A 144 11.53 12.31 13.62
N ALA A 145 12.07 11.25 13.00
CA ALA A 145 11.37 9.98 12.78
C ALA A 145 10.86 9.35 14.09
N GLU A 146 11.54 9.55 15.22
CA GLU A 146 11.12 8.99 16.51
C GLU A 146 9.81 9.59 17.03
N VAL A 147 9.47 10.82 16.64
CA VAL A 147 8.25 11.52 17.07
C VAL A 147 7.27 11.77 15.93
N ILE A 148 7.56 11.31 14.70
CA ILE A 148 6.73 11.60 13.51
C ILE A 148 5.26 11.21 13.70
N ASN A 149 5.01 10.08 14.38
CA ASN A 149 3.66 9.59 14.60
C ASN A 149 2.86 10.43 15.60
N GLN A 150 3.50 11.25 16.43
CA GLN A 150 2.83 12.24 17.29
C GLN A 150 2.23 13.39 16.47
N HIS A 151 2.72 13.59 15.24
CA HIS A 151 2.24 14.59 14.29
C HIS A 151 1.28 14.02 13.23
N ALA A 152 1.00 12.71 13.27
CA ALA A 152 0.06 12.08 12.35
C ALA A 152 -1.36 12.66 12.50
N SER A 153 -2.08 12.75 11.39
CA SER A 153 -3.39 13.37 11.38
C SER A 153 -4.49 12.42 11.85
N ILE A 154 -4.99 12.64 13.07
CA ILE A 154 -6.17 11.95 13.60
C ILE A 154 -7.39 12.15 12.70
N ALA A 155 -7.57 13.34 12.12
CA ALA A 155 -8.68 13.63 11.20
C ALA A 155 -8.60 12.76 9.94
N LEU A 156 -7.41 12.66 9.31
CA LEU A 156 -7.19 11.78 8.17
C LEU A 156 -7.40 10.32 8.54
N ALA A 157 -6.87 9.87 9.68
CA ALA A 157 -7.07 8.50 10.15
C ALA A 157 -8.57 8.16 10.30
N LYS A 158 -9.35 9.02 10.94
CA LYS A 158 -10.81 8.84 11.09
C LYS A 158 -11.52 8.80 9.74
N ALA A 159 -11.20 9.71 8.83
CA ALA A 159 -11.79 9.74 7.49
C ALA A 159 -11.48 8.46 6.71
N VAL A 160 -10.22 8.02 6.70
CA VAL A 160 -9.79 6.80 6.01
C VAL A 160 -10.44 5.55 6.62
N VAL A 161 -10.47 5.44 7.95
CA VAL A 161 -11.12 4.33 8.65
C VAL A 161 -12.61 4.29 8.32
N SER A 162 -13.29 5.44 8.32
CA SER A 162 -14.74 5.50 8.03
C SER A 162 -15.07 4.97 6.64
N GLN A 163 -14.25 5.27 5.62
CA GLN A 163 -14.47 4.75 4.27
C GLN A 163 -14.18 3.25 4.19
N ARG A 164 -13.06 2.79 4.76
CA ARG A 164 -12.63 1.38 4.69
C ARG A 164 -13.45 0.44 5.58
N ALA A 165 -14.22 0.97 6.52
CA ALA A 165 -15.09 0.19 7.39
C ALA A 165 -16.23 -0.45 6.60
N TYR A 166 -16.79 0.24 5.60
CA TYR A 166 -17.91 -0.21 4.78
C TYR A 166 -17.41 -0.62 3.39
N LYS A 167 -17.64 -1.87 3.02
CA LYS A 167 -17.10 -2.46 1.79
C LYS A 167 -18.07 -2.20 0.65
N SER A 168 -17.56 -1.84 -0.52
CA SER A 168 -18.35 -1.84 -1.75
C SER A 168 -18.66 -3.27 -2.21
N ALA A 169 -19.55 -3.41 -3.19
CA ALA A 169 -19.88 -4.72 -3.76
C ALA A 169 -18.64 -5.39 -4.38
N GLU A 170 -17.78 -4.62 -5.05
CA GLU A 170 -16.53 -5.08 -5.63
C GLU A 170 -15.55 -5.56 -4.56
N GLU A 171 -15.46 -4.86 -3.42
CA GLU A 171 -14.62 -5.31 -2.30
C GLU A 171 -15.15 -6.58 -1.64
N ILE A 172 -16.47 -6.72 -1.53
CA ILE A 172 -17.09 -7.94 -1.00
C ILE A 172 -16.76 -9.13 -1.90
N ALA A 173 -16.86 -8.98 -3.23
CA ALA A 173 -16.53 -10.06 -4.17
C ALA A 173 -15.06 -10.53 -4.05
N GLU A 174 -14.12 -9.60 -3.88
CA GLU A 174 -12.70 -9.95 -3.65
C GLU A 174 -12.51 -10.64 -2.29
N ILE A 175 -13.23 -10.21 -1.24
CA ILE A 175 -13.21 -10.86 0.07
C ILE A 175 -13.77 -12.28 -0.03
N GLU A 176 -14.87 -12.49 -0.74
CA GLU A 176 -15.47 -13.82 -0.96
C GLU A 176 -14.50 -14.74 -1.69
N THR A 177 -13.81 -14.24 -2.72
CA THR A 177 -12.74 -14.99 -3.41
C THR A 177 -11.62 -15.38 -2.45
N ALA A 178 -11.19 -14.47 -1.57
CA ALA A 178 -10.18 -14.78 -0.55
C ALA A 178 -10.67 -15.81 0.49
N LEU A 179 -11.96 -15.77 0.85
CA LEU A 179 -12.58 -16.74 1.75
C LEU A 179 -12.65 -18.15 1.14
N GLU A 180 -12.89 -18.26 -0.16
CA GLU A 180 -12.85 -19.56 -0.86
C GLU A 180 -11.46 -20.18 -0.80
N ILE A 181 -10.40 -19.38 -1.01
CA ILE A 181 -9.02 -19.84 -0.86
C ILE A 181 -8.76 -20.23 0.61
N GLY A 182 -9.21 -19.43 1.58
CA GLY A 182 -9.10 -19.75 3.00
C GLY A 182 -9.81 -21.06 3.39
N HIS A 183 -10.99 -21.30 2.82
CA HIS A 183 -11.70 -22.57 2.97
C HIS A 183 -10.85 -23.73 2.45
N ASP A 184 -10.32 -23.63 1.23
CA ASP A 184 -9.47 -24.67 0.64
C ASP A 184 -8.21 -24.93 1.48
N MET A 185 -7.58 -23.88 2.02
CA MET A 185 -6.45 -23.97 2.95
C MET A 185 -6.79 -24.83 4.17
N HIS A 186 -7.91 -24.52 4.84
CA HIS A 186 -8.33 -25.26 6.03
C HIS A 186 -8.74 -26.70 5.70
N VAL A 187 -9.44 -26.93 4.58
CA VAL A 187 -9.81 -28.29 4.13
C VAL A 187 -8.57 -29.13 3.82
N LEU A 188 -7.57 -28.54 3.16
CA LEU A 188 -6.29 -29.22 2.91
C LEU A 188 -5.61 -29.59 4.23
N ALA A 189 -5.55 -28.66 5.18
CA ALA A 189 -4.97 -28.91 6.50
C ALA A 189 -5.63 -30.10 7.20
N MET A 190 -6.96 -30.13 7.24
CA MET A 190 -7.74 -31.22 7.86
C MET A 190 -7.52 -32.57 7.18
N LYS A 191 -7.39 -32.60 5.85
CA LYS A 191 -7.14 -33.84 5.09
C LYS A 191 -5.72 -34.36 5.28
N MET A 192 -4.75 -33.46 5.45
CA MET A 192 -3.34 -33.82 5.58
C MET A 192 -2.97 -34.22 7.00
N ALA A 193 -3.50 -33.54 8.02
CA ALA A 193 -3.09 -33.71 9.40
C ALA A 193 -3.27 -35.17 9.89
N LYS A 194 -2.17 -35.77 10.35
CA LYS A 194 -2.15 -37.14 10.90
C LYS A 194 -1.19 -37.21 12.10
N PRO A 195 -1.44 -38.14 13.05
CA PRO A 195 -0.50 -38.38 14.14
C PRO A 195 0.93 -38.65 13.63
N GLY A 196 1.91 -38.03 14.26
CA GLY A 196 3.33 -38.17 13.91
C GLY A 196 3.86 -37.17 12.88
N MET A 197 3.01 -36.32 12.29
CA MET A 197 3.46 -35.24 11.41
C MET A 197 3.92 -34.01 12.20
N TYR A 198 4.85 -33.25 11.62
CA TYR A 198 5.20 -31.92 12.10
C TYR A 198 4.23 -30.87 11.56
N GLU A 199 3.94 -29.86 12.38
CA GLU A 199 3.11 -28.69 12.03
C GLU A 199 3.57 -28.02 10.72
N ARG A 200 4.89 -27.91 10.51
CA ARG A 200 5.50 -27.31 9.32
C ARG A 200 5.17 -28.05 8.01
N GLU A 201 4.90 -29.36 8.07
CA GLU A 201 4.57 -30.13 6.86
C GLU A 201 3.20 -29.74 6.33
N VAL A 202 2.24 -29.55 7.25
CA VAL A 202 0.89 -29.08 6.91
C VAL A 202 0.92 -27.60 6.54
N ALA A 203 1.63 -26.77 7.31
CA ALA A 203 1.77 -25.34 7.01
C ALA A 203 2.42 -25.08 5.65
N GLY A 204 3.45 -25.86 5.27
CA GLY A 204 4.10 -25.77 3.96
C GLY A 204 3.16 -26.12 2.81
N ALA A 205 2.31 -27.14 2.97
CA ALA A 205 1.32 -27.50 1.96
C ALA A 205 0.22 -26.44 1.80
N ILE A 206 -0.23 -25.84 2.91
CA ILE A 206 -1.16 -24.71 2.89
C ILE A 206 -0.54 -23.52 2.16
N ALA A 207 0.72 -23.18 2.47
CA ALA A 207 1.43 -22.09 1.80
C ALA A 207 1.56 -22.34 0.29
N GLY A 208 1.92 -23.57 -0.10
CA GLY A 208 2.03 -23.96 -1.50
C GLY A 208 0.69 -23.88 -2.26
N LEU A 209 -0.43 -24.20 -1.60
CA LEU A 209 -1.76 -24.00 -2.18
C LEU A 209 -2.01 -22.52 -2.51
N VAL A 210 -1.75 -21.62 -1.56
CA VAL A 210 -1.94 -20.17 -1.73
C VAL A 210 -1.07 -19.64 -2.87
N GLU A 211 0.21 -20.01 -2.89
CA GLU A 211 1.15 -19.60 -3.93
C GLU A 211 0.73 -20.10 -5.31
N SER A 212 0.25 -21.35 -5.42
CA SER A 212 -0.25 -21.91 -6.69
C SER A 212 -1.50 -21.20 -7.24
N ARG A 213 -2.22 -20.44 -6.40
CA ARG A 213 -3.35 -19.59 -6.81
C ARG A 213 -2.92 -18.19 -7.24
N GLY A 214 -1.61 -17.89 -7.21
CA GLY A 214 -1.06 -16.59 -7.61
C GLY A 214 -1.38 -15.47 -6.61
N VAL A 215 -1.64 -15.81 -5.34
CA VAL A 215 -1.92 -14.85 -4.27
C VAL A 215 -0.93 -15.03 -3.12
N ALA A 216 -0.87 -14.05 -2.22
CA ALA A 216 -0.03 -14.09 -1.03
C ALA A 216 -0.87 -14.31 0.23
N LEU A 217 -0.22 -14.89 1.26
CA LEU A 217 -0.80 -15.00 2.59
C LEU A 217 -1.04 -13.62 3.20
N ALA A 218 -2.19 -13.43 3.86
CA ALA A 218 -2.50 -12.18 4.56
C ALA A 218 -1.63 -11.94 5.81
N PHE A 219 -1.16 -13.03 6.43
CA PHE A 219 -0.29 -13.05 7.60
C PHE A 219 0.43 -14.42 7.69
N PRO A 220 1.53 -14.54 8.48
CA PRO A 220 2.21 -15.81 8.66
C PRO A 220 1.29 -16.91 9.20
N ILE A 221 1.39 -18.12 8.64
CA ILE A 221 0.56 -19.25 9.06
C ILE A 221 0.83 -19.58 10.52
N ILE A 222 -0.24 -19.62 11.31
CA ILE A 222 -0.25 -20.18 12.66
C ILE A 222 -0.96 -21.52 12.56
N PHE A 223 -0.21 -22.61 12.67
CA PHE A 223 -0.74 -23.96 12.68
C PHE A 223 -0.06 -24.71 13.82
N SER A 224 -0.76 -24.88 14.94
CA SER A 224 -0.21 -25.57 16.10
C SER A 224 -1.12 -26.65 16.65
N VAL A 225 -0.51 -27.73 17.14
CA VAL A 225 -1.17 -28.80 17.90
C VAL A 225 -1.35 -28.45 19.37
N HIS A 226 -0.77 -27.34 19.84
CA HIS A 226 -0.73 -26.96 21.26
C HIS A 226 -1.67 -25.82 21.66
N GLY A 227 -2.32 -25.16 20.69
CA GLY A 227 -3.24 -24.03 20.95
C GLY A 227 -2.53 -22.72 21.21
#